data_AF-A0A6B3GSK4-F1
#
_entry.id   AF-A0A6B3GSK4-F1
#
_cell.length_a   1.000
_cell.length_b   1.000
_cell.length_c   1.000
_cell.angle_alpha   90.00
_cell.angle_beta   90.00
_cell.angle_gamma   90.00
#
_symmetry.space_group_name_H-M   'P 1'
#
loop_
_entity.id
_entity.type
_entity.pdbx_description
1 polymer ?
#
loop_
_entity_poly.entity_id
_entity_poly.type
_entity_poly.pdbx_seq_one_letter_code
_entity_poly.pdbx_strand_id
1 'polypeptide(L)'
;MAKRTSCRAFDFERADERAAVGHLLGLIVERDQEIAPSDPPVMLSALVNYLGANDAGSGFYQLAKDLRLLPMSASADEKFEFWITQVKRLYERHGASPAVA
;
A
#
# COMPACT_ATOMS: atom_id res chain seq x y z
N MET A 1 1.34 -11.41 13.55
CA MET A 1 -0.11 -11.14 13.48
C MET A 1 -0.94 -12.38 13.78
N ALA A 2 -0.93 -13.42 12.94
CA ALA A 2 -1.71 -14.66 13.18
C ALA A 2 -1.51 -15.30 14.57
N LYS A 3 -0.26 -15.42 15.04
CA LYS A 3 0.05 -15.92 16.40
C LYS A 3 -0.50 -15.07 17.55
N ARG A 4 -0.77 -13.77 17.31
CA ARG A 4 -1.26 -12.82 18.32
C ARG A 4 -2.77 -12.62 18.27
N THR A 5 -3.40 -12.84 17.11
CA THR A 5 -4.83 -12.58 16.90
C THR A 5 -5.66 -13.86 16.80
N SER A 6 -5.04 -15.04 16.82
CA SER A 6 -5.68 -16.35 16.54
C SER A 6 -6.38 -16.43 15.17
N CYS A 7 -6.19 -15.43 14.31
CA CYS A 7 -6.68 -15.47 12.94
C CYS A 7 -5.80 -16.40 12.10
N ARG A 8 -6.42 -17.15 11.19
CA ARG A 8 -5.70 -17.87 10.13
C ARG A 8 -4.79 -16.90 9.36
N ALA A 9 -3.55 -17.29 9.12
CA ALA A 9 -2.65 -16.54 8.25
C ALA A 9 -3.09 -16.65 6.79
N PHE A 10 -2.88 -15.58 6.01
CA PHE A 10 -3.03 -15.65 4.56
C PHE A 10 -1.97 -16.58 3.96
N ASP A 11 -2.41 -17.43 3.05
CA ASP A 11 -1.61 -18.32 2.22
C ASP A 11 -1.30 -17.61 0.90
N PHE A 12 -0.09 -17.06 0.80
CA PHE A 12 0.32 -16.28 -0.37
C PHE A 12 0.61 -17.13 -1.61
N GLU A 13 0.67 -18.46 -1.50
CA GLU A 13 0.74 -19.35 -2.67
C GLU A 13 -0.59 -19.38 -3.43
N ARG A 14 -1.69 -19.06 -2.75
CA ARG A 14 -3.02 -19.03 -3.35
C ARG A 14 -3.36 -17.66 -3.93
N ALA A 15 -3.78 -17.64 -5.19
CA ALA A 15 -4.10 -16.41 -5.91
C ALA A 15 -5.31 -15.66 -5.31
N ASP A 16 -6.31 -16.39 -4.82
CA ASP A 16 -7.50 -15.83 -4.17
C ASP A 16 -7.17 -15.17 -2.82
N GLU A 17 -6.30 -15.79 -2.03
CA GLU A 17 -5.85 -15.19 -0.77
C GLU A 17 -4.94 -13.96 -1.00
N ARG A 18 -4.10 -13.96 -2.03
CA ARG A 18 -3.38 -12.74 -2.46
C ARG A 18 -4.33 -11.62 -2.87
N ALA A 19 -5.38 -11.94 -3.60
CA ALA A 19 -6.41 -10.96 -3.97
C ALA A 19 -7.15 -10.43 -2.73
N ALA A 20 -7.45 -11.28 -1.74
CA ALA A 20 -8.08 -10.88 -0.48
C ALA A 20 -7.20 -9.91 0.32
N VAL A 21 -5.88 -10.12 0.38
CA VAL A 21 -4.94 -9.16 0.99
C VAL A 21 -4.95 -7.84 0.24
N GLY A 22 -4.91 -7.87 -1.09
CA GLY A 22 -5.00 -6.66 -1.92
C GLY A 22 -6.28 -5.87 -1.66
N HIS A 23 -7.43 -6.55 -1.57
CA HIS A 23 -8.71 -5.93 -1.26
C HIS A 23 -8.73 -5.30 0.15
N LEU A 24 -8.23 -6.01 1.17
CA LEU A 24 -8.13 -5.49 2.53
C LEU A 24 -7.25 -4.23 2.59
N LEU A 25 -6.13 -4.22 1.86
CA LEU A 25 -5.27 -3.05 1.76
C LEU A 25 -5.98 -1.87 1.08
N GLY A 26 -6.80 -2.12 0.06
CA GLY A 26 -7.67 -1.11 -0.55
C GLY A 26 -8.62 -0.47 0.45
N LEU A 27 -9.33 -1.29 1.23
CA LEU A 27 -10.24 -0.80 2.28
C LEU A 27 -9.52 0.04 3.35
N ILE A 28 -8.29 -0.35 3.71
CA ILE A 28 -7.46 0.42 4.66
C ILE A 28 -7.09 1.78 4.07
N VAL A 29 -6.73 1.84 2.79
CA VAL A 29 -6.38 3.09 2.10
C VAL A 29 -7.58 4.02 2.02
N GLU A 30 -8.76 3.51 1.63
CA GLU A 30 -10.01 4.28 1.61
C GLU A 30 -10.31 4.85 3.00
N ARG A 31 -10.23 4.00 4.03
CA ARG A 31 -10.52 4.40 5.40
C ARG A 31 -9.51 5.41 5.95
N ASP A 32 -8.23 5.28 5.62
CA ASP A 32 -7.19 6.23 6.02
C ASP A 32 -7.42 7.60 5.37
N GLN A 33 -7.83 7.65 4.10
CA GLN A 33 -8.19 8.89 3.42
C GLN A 33 -9.39 9.59 4.06
N GLU A 34 -10.36 8.84 4.58
CA GLU A 34 -11.50 9.40 5.32
C GLU A 34 -11.09 9.98 6.68
N ILE A 35 -10.18 9.32 7.40
CA ILE A 35 -9.79 9.71 8.77
C ILE A 35 -8.73 10.81 8.75
N ALA A 36 -7.77 10.72 7.83
CA ALA A 36 -6.62 11.60 7.71
C ALA A 36 -6.37 11.98 6.23
N PRO A 37 -7.25 12.82 5.65
CA PRO A 37 -7.16 13.19 4.25
C PRO A 37 -5.84 13.89 3.93
N SER A 38 -5.30 13.61 2.74
CA SER A 38 -4.16 14.33 2.18
C SER A 38 -4.30 14.54 0.69
N ASP A 39 -3.61 15.57 0.21
CA ASP A 39 -3.54 15.88 -1.21
C ASP A 39 -2.06 15.93 -1.66
N PRO A 40 -1.61 15.03 -2.54
CA PRO A 40 -2.30 13.82 -3.00
C PRO A 40 -2.55 12.76 -1.90
N PRO A 41 -3.54 11.87 -2.09
CA PRO A 41 -3.78 10.74 -1.19
C PRO A 41 -2.55 9.86 -1.02
N VAL A 42 -2.35 9.40 0.22
CA VAL A 42 -1.27 8.50 0.59
C VAL A 42 -1.81 7.08 0.74
N MET A 43 -1.08 6.09 0.25
CA MET A 43 -1.50 4.70 0.20
C MET A 43 -0.60 3.83 1.07
N LEU A 44 -1.03 3.46 2.28
CA LEU A 44 -0.27 2.57 3.19
C LEU A 44 0.18 1.25 2.53
N SER A 45 -0.58 0.78 1.54
CA SER A 45 -0.22 -0.38 0.70
C SER A 45 1.13 -0.25 -0.02
N ALA A 46 1.67 0.97 -0.19
CA ALA A 46 2.98 1.20 -0.80
C ALA A 46 4.16 0.61 0.02
N LEU A 47 3.96 0.35 1.32
CA LEU A 47 4.98 -0.28 2.19
C LEU A 47 4.96 -1.81 2.09
N VAL A 48 3.96 -2.39 1.41
CA VAL A 48 3.82 -3.83 1.27
C VAL A 48 4.56 -4.29 0.02
N ASN A 49 5.73 -4.89 0.22
CA ASN A 49 6.54 -5.48 -0.84
C ASN A 49 6.41 -7.01 -0.82
N TYR A 50 6.46 -7.62 -2.00
CA TYR A 50 6.59 -9.08 -2.09
C TYR A 50 7.97 -9.51 -1.57
N LEU A 51 8.00 -10.54 -0.72
CA LEU A 51 9.25 -11.18 -0.29
C LEU A 51 9.95 -11.75 -1.53
N GLY A 52 11.01 -11.08 -2.00
CA GLY A 52 11.78 -11.45 -3.19
C GLY A 52 11.68 -10.49 -4.37
N ALA A 53 10.87 -9.42 -4.27
CA ALA A 53 10.84 -8.34 -5.26
C ALA A 53 11.22 -7.01 -4.60
N ASN A 54 12.05 -6.21 -5.27
CA ASN A 54 12.40 -4.85 -4.85
C ASN A 54 11.46 -3.80 -5.47
N ASP A 55 10.19 -4.14 -5.60
CA ASP A 55 9.14 -3.31 -6.23
C ASP A 55 7.82 -3.51 -5.49
N ALA A 56 6.94 -2.52 -5.58
CA ALA A 56 5.58 -2.64 -5.10
C ALA A 56 4.85 -3.74 -5.88
N GLY A 57 3.94 -4.44 -5.18
CA GLY A 57 3.12 -5.47 -5.82
C GLY A 57 2.18 -4.90 -6.89
N SER A 58 1.85 -5.71 -7.90
CA SER A 58 0.89 -5.33 -8.95
C SER A 58 -0.46 -4.81 -8.43
N GLY A 59 -0.91 -5.31 -7.27
CA GLY A 59 -2.11 -4.84 -6.59
C GLY A 59 -2.04 -3.37 -6.15
N PHE A 60 -0.87 -2.88 -5.75
CA PHE A 60 -0.67 -1.47 -5.40
C PHE A 60 -0.89 -0.57 -6.61
N TYR A 61 -0.24 -0.90 -7.74
CA TYR A 61 -0.38 -0.12 -8.97
C TYR A 61 -1.79 -0.20 -9.56
N GLN A 62 -2.47 -1.35 -9.42
CA GLN A 62 -3.87 -1.47 -9.85
C GLN A 62 -4.79 -0.59 -9.01
N LEU A 63 -4.65 -0.63 -7.68
CA LEU A 63 -5.43 0.24 -6.78
C LEU A 63 -5.16 1.74 -7.06
N ALA A 64 -3.91 2.12 -7.30
CA ALA A 64 -3.55 3.50 -7.63
C ALA A 64 -4.23 3.99 -8.92
N LYS A 65 -4.39 3.09 -9.91
CA LYS A 65 -5.12 3.37 -11.14
C LYS A 65 -6.62 3.49 -10.91
N ASP A 66 -7.20 2.60 -10.12
CA ASP A 66 -8.63 2.61 -9.80
C ASP A 66 -9.01 3.91 -9.04
N LEU A 67 -8.13 4.37 -8.16
CA LEU A 67 -8.23 5.66 -7.46
C LEU A 67 -7.84 6.87 -8.32
N ARG A 68 -7.49 6.66 -9.59
CA ARG A 68 -7.03 7.70 -10.55
C ARG A 68 -5.81 8.51 -10.09
N LEU A 69 -5.01 7.95 -9.19
CA LEU A 69 -3.74 8.53 -8.72
C LEU A 69 -2.58 8.25 -9.68
N LEU A 70 -2.72 7.20 -10.49
CA LEU A 70 -1.76 6.80 -11.51
C LEU A 70 -2.48 6.61 -12.86
N PRO A 71 -1.95 7.11 -13.98
CA PRO A 71 -2.54 6.88 -15.30
C PRO A 71 -2.67 5.39 -15.64
N MET A 72 -3.75 5.02 -16.33
CA MET A 72 -3.94 3.64 -16.82
C MET A 72 -2.81 3.17 -17.74
N SER A 73 -2.25 4.11 -18.51
CA SER A 73 -1.13 3.92 -19.44
C SER A 73 0.25 4.15 -18.83
N ALA A 74 0.37 4.29 -17.50
CA ALA A 74 1.64 4.60 -16.86
C ALA A 74 2.73 3.57 -17.22
N SER A 75 3.86 4.11 -17.67
CA SER A 75 5.11 3.39 -17.94
C SER A 75 5.72 2.79 -16.67
N ALA A 76 6.76 1.98 -16.84
CA ALA A 76 7.51 1.42 -15.71
C ALA A 76 8.15 2.52 -14.85
N ASP A 77 8.73 3.54 -15.49
CA ASP A 77 9.39 4.65 -14.77
C ASP A 77 8.38 5.50 -14.00
N GLU A 78 7.21 5.81 -14.60
CA GLU A 78 6.14 6.55 -13.92
C GLU A 78 5.59 5.78 -12.71
N LYS A 79 5.48 4.45 -12.81
CA LYS A 79 5.10 3.59 -11.68
C LYS A 79 6.13 3.66 -10.56
N PHE A 80 7.41 3.53 -10.91
CA PHE A 80 8.49 3.54 -9.95
C PHE A 80 8.59 4.88 -9.21
N GLU A 81 8.54 6.00 -9.93
CA GLU A 81 8.53 7.35 -9.36
C GLU A 81 7.31 7.59 -8.46
N PHE A 82 6.13 7.14 -8.90
CA PHE A 82 4.92 7.17 -8.08
C PHE A 82 5.10 6.40 -6.78
N TRP A 83 5.64 5.18 -6.86
CA TRP A 83 5.88 4.34 -5.68
C TRP A 83 6.87 4.99 -4.70
N ILE A 84 8.01 5.48 -5.19
CA ILE A 84 8.99 6.19 -4.35
C ILE A 84 8.35 7.39 -3.64
N THR A 85 7.53 8.15 -4.37
CA THR A 85 6.85 9.34 -3.82
C THR A 85 5.90 8.94 -2.69
N GLN A 86 5.13 7.87 -2.88
CA GLN A 86 4.23 7.33 -1.85
C GLN A 86 4.99 6.86 -0.61
N VAL A 87 6.11 6.15 -0.79
CA VAL A 87 6.96 5.69 0.32
C VAL A 87 7.53 6.88 1.10
N LYS A 88 8.08 7.89 0.43
CA LYS A 88 8.63 9.09 1.09
C LYS A 88 7.57 9.79 1.94
N ARG A 89 6.37 9.99 1.40
CA ARG A 89 5.25 10.63 2.12
C ARG A 89 4.77 9.82 3.32
N LEU A 90 4.77 8.49 3.21
CA LEU A 90 4.46 7.62 4.35
C LEU A 90 5.50 7.77 5.45
N TYR A 91 6.78 7.86 5.11
CA TYR A 91 7.84 8.15 6.07
C TYR A 91 7.74 9.56 6.66
N GLU A 92 7.33 10.57 5.90
CA GLU A 92 7.08 11.91 6.45
C GLU A 92 5.89 11.90 7.43
N ARG A 93 4.80 11.19 7.08
CA ARG A 93 3.59 11.10 7.91
C ARG A 93 3.78 10.28 9.19
N HIS A 94 4.49 9.16 9.11
CA HIS A 94 4.59 8.18 10.21
C HIS A 94 6.00 7.98 10.76
N GLY A 95 7.03 8.40 10.04
CA GLY A 95 8.44 8.28 10.44
C GLY A 95 8.91 9.41 11.37
N ALA A 96 8.14 10.49 11.51
CA ALA A 96 8.27 11.41 12.62
C ALA A 96 7.81 10.68 13.91
N SER A 97 8.71 9.95 14.54
CA SER A 97 8.54 9.57 15.94
C SER A 97 8.21 10.83 16.72
N PRO A 98 7.17 10.86 17.59
CA PRO A 98 7.21 11.82 18.67
C PRO A 98 8.50 11.50 19.41
N ALA A 99 9.41 12.48 19.49
CA ALA A 99 10.41 12.45 20.54
C ALA A 99 9.62 12.21 21.83
N VAL A 100 9.84 11.04 22.44
CA VAL A 100 9.33 10.75 23.77
C VAL A 100 9.85 11.86 24.66
N ALA A 101 8.94 12.76 25.07
CA ALA A 101 9.18 13.82 26.04
C ALA A 101 8.54 13.40 27.36
#